data_AF-A0A7K2EC23-F1
#
_entry.id   AF-A0A7K2EC23-F1
#
_cell.length_a   1.000
_cell.length_b   1.000
_cell.length_c   1.000
_cell.angle_alpha   90.00
_cell.angle_beta   90.00
_cell.angle_gamma   90.00
#
_symmetry.space_group_name_H-M   'P 1'
#
loop_
_entity.id
_entity.type
_entity.pdbx_description
1 polymer ?
#
loop_
_entity_poly.entity_id
_entity_poly.type
_entity_poly.pdbx_seq_one_letter_code
_entity_poly.pdbx_strand_id
1 'polypeptide(L)'
;MNQDDLSPTGGQIPLDGPYYDLLSPGMELPRQPGVTLDAGLCAVYQALVGERLPLVQNRRLCAEVTGSTEPLVSPGLIMALSVGHTTTVSRRVVANLFYRDVRLPRPVYQGQTIDTTVRVVAMRDGRPRPDRPPRGMVLVACESTADGVPVATYQRCPLLPTRGSDLPGFADDIGSGAATDDPTGGIDLEACAELVPGGWRLDLLGQPDSWEVGTTVADPLRDYIDNTPALLHLTHNLAFVHRDAEVSPYGRRLVNGLQVLGMAPASLSRVVLGMATVVA
;
A
#
# COMPACT_ATOMS: atom_id res chain seq x y z
N MET A 1 -8.77 6.07 -39.14
CA MET A 1 -10.04 6.19 -38.39
C MET A 1 -9.81 7.30 -37.38
N ASN A 2 -10.42 8.47 -37.61
CA ASN A 2 -10.19 9.68 -36.80
C ASN A 2 -10.65 9.44 -35.35
N GLN A 3 -9.85 9.91 -34.39
CA GLN A 3 -10.06 9.76 -32.94
C GLN A 3 -11.03 10.80 -32.34
N ASP A 4 -11.63 11.67 -33.16
CA ASP A 4 -12.26 12.90 -32.65
C ASP A 4 -13.79 12.85 -32.49
N ASP A 5 -14.43 11.66 -32.46
CA ASP A 5 -15.90 11.58 -32.41
C ASP A 5 -16.45 10.62 -31.34
N LEU A 6 -16.05 10.84 -30.10
CA LEU A 6 -16.79 10.37 -28.92
C LEU A 6 -16.85 11.50 -27.90
N SER A 7 -17.97 12.23 -27.86
CA SER A 7 -18.29 13.18 -26.79
C SER A 7 -18.60 12.43 -25.49
N PRO A 8 -17.85 12.61 -24.38
CA PRO A 8 -18.13 11.90 -23.13
C PRO A 8 -18.49 12.87 -22.00
N THR A 9 -19.70 12.75 -21.48
CA THR A 9 -19.98 13.06 -20.08
C THR A 9 -19.27 12.01 -19.22
N GLY A 10 -18.08 12.35 -18.72
CA GLY A 10 -17.22 11.49 -17.89
C GLY A 10 -15.79 11.48 -18.44
N GLY A 11 -14.90 12.28 -17.86
CA GLY A 11 -13.53 12.45 -18.36
C GLY A 11 -12.81 11.12 -18.55
N GLN A 12 -12.43 10.80 -19.78
CA GLN A 12 -11.70 9.58 -20.10
C GLN A 12 -10.29 9.65 -19.51
N ILE A 13 -9.96 8.73 -18.61
CA ILE A 13 -8.61 8.62 -18.05
C ILE A 13 -7.66 8.14 -19.16
N PRO A 14 -6.56 8.87 -19.43
CA PRO A 14 -5.58 8.46 -20.44
C PRO A 14 -4.97 7.08 -20.15
N LEU A 15 -4.50 6.40 -21.21
CA LEU A 15 -3.83 5.11 -21.07
C LEU A 15 -2.58 5.19 -20.17
N ASP A 16 -1.92 6.34 -20.09
CA ASP A 16 -0.76 6.56 -19.23
C ASP A 16 -1.13 7.18 -17.86
N GLY A 17 -2.41 7.18 -17.52
CA GLY A 17 -2.95 7.58 -16.24
C GLY A 17 -3.36 9.06 -16.15
N PRO A 18 -4.13 9.42 -15.12
CA PRO A 18 -4.73 10.74 -15.01
C PRO A 18 -3.70 11.81 -14.65
N TYR A 19 -3.92 13.02 -15.17
CA TYR A 19 -3.39 14.25 -14.58
C TYR A 19 -4.31 14.72 -13.45
N TYR A 20 -3.80 15.62 -12.60
CA TYR A 20 -4.55 16.21 -11.50
C TYR A 20 -5.87 16.85 -11.95
N ASP A 21 -5.86 17.60 -13.06
CA ASP A 21 -6.99 18.32 -13.65
C ASP A 21 -8.04 17.43 -14.33
N LEU A 22 -7.84 16.10 -14.35
CA LEU A 22 -8.81 15.13 -14.88
C LEU A 22 -9.58 14.40 -13.77
N LEU A 23 -9.30 14.70 -12.50
CA LEU A 23 -9.89 14.04 -11.34
C LEU A 23 -10.88 14.96 -10.64
N SER A 24 -11.82 14.37 -9.93
CA SER A 24 -12.77 15.07 -9.06
C SER A 24 -13.08 14.25 -7.82
N PRO A 25 -13.38 14.88 -6.67
CA PRO A 25 -13.92 14.18 -5.51
C PRO A 25 -15.12 13.30 -5.88
N GLY A 26 -15.21 12.10 -5.31
CA GLY A 26 -16.23 11.09 -5.59
C GLY A 26 -15.92 10.16 -6.77
N MET A 27 -14.92 10.46 -7.60
CA MET A 27 -14.55 9.62 -8.75
C MET A 27 -13.98 8.27 -8.31
N GLU A 28 -14.56 7.16 -8.77
CA GLU A 28 -13.96 5.82 -8.71
C GLU A 28 -13.08 5.60 -9.95
N LEU A 29 -11.86 5.10 -9.76
CA LEU A 29 -10.94 4.86 -10.87
C LEU A 29 -11.12 3.43 -11.42
N PRO A 30 -10.74 3.19 -12.69
CA PRO A 30 -10.71 1.85 -13.26
C PRO A 30 -9.90 0.88 -12.39
N ARG A 31 -10.45 -0.32 -12.21
CA ARG A 31 -9.83 -1.39 -11.43
C ARG A 31 -8.77 -2.09 -12.28
N GLN A 32 -7.68 -2.51 -11.65
CA GLN A 32 -6.77 -3.48 -12.26
C GLN A 32 -7.36 -4.89 -12.12
N PRO A 33 -6.96 -5.85 -12.97
CA PRO A 33 -7.39 -7.24 -12.83
C PRO A 33 -7.09 -7.78 -11.43
N GLY A 34 -8.02 -8.55 -10.88
CA GLY A 34 -7.81 -9.25 -9.61
C GLY A 34 -6.69 -10.29 -9.72
N VAL A 35 -6.04 -10.57 -8.58
CA VAL A 35 -4.89 -11.50 -8.51
C VAL A 35 -5.20 -12.62 -7.53
N THR A 36 -5.24 -13.86 -8.02
CA THR A 36 -5.32 -15.05 -7.17
C THR A 36 -3.98 -15.31 -6.48
N LEU A 37 -4.03 -15.49 -5.17
CA LEU A 37 -2.87 -15.66 -4.32
C LEU A 37 -2.43 -17.12 -4.32
N ASP A 38 -1.27 -17.42 -4.92
CA ASP A 38 -0.70 -18.76 -4.91
C ASP A 38 0.65 -18.83 -4.19
N ALA A 39 1.19 -20.05 -4.11
CA ALA A 39 2.48 -20.29 -3.47
C ALA A 39 3.66 -19.60 -4.18
N GLY A 40 3.58 -19.42 -5.50
CA GLY A 40 4.63 -18.78 -6.29
C GLY A 40 4.70 -17.27 -6.02
N LEU A 41 3.55 -16.59 -6.05
CA LEU A 41 3.41 -15.19 -5.69
C LEU A 41 3.91 -14.92 -4.28
N CYS A 42 3.50 -15.77 -3.32
CA CYS A 42 3.95 -15.69 -1.93
C CYS A 42 5.46 -15.86 -1.81
N ALA A 43 6.05 -16.89 -2.44
CA ALA A 43 7.48 -17.16 -2.35
C ALA A 43 8.33 -16.03 -2.94
N VAL A 44 7.92 -15.44 -4.07
CA VAL A 44 8.64 -14.32 -4.69
C VAL A 44 8.59 -13.09 -3.78
N TYR A 45 7.43 -12.74 -3.22
CA TYR A 45 7.33 -11.64 -2.27
C TYR A 45 8.24 -11.83 -1.06
N GLN A 46 8.16 -13.02 -0.44
CA GLN A 46 8.95 -13.35 0.74
C GLN A 46 10.45 -13.22 0.48
N ALA A 47 10.93 -13.66 -0.68
CA ALA A 47 12.32 -13.54 -1.07
C ALA A 47 12.76 -12.09 -1.30
N LEU A 48 11.88 -11.24 -1.83
CA LEU A 48 12.18 -9.84 -2.13
C LEU A 48 12.27 -8.96 -0.88
N VAL A 49 11.51 -9.28 0.17
CA VAL A 49 11.45 -8.44 1.39
C VAL A 49 12.09 -9.10 2.63
N GLY A 50 12.52 -10.36 2.52
CA GLY A 50 13.10 -11.11 3.63
C GLY A 50 12.08 -11.49 4.71
N GLU A 51 10.85 -11.82 4.32
CA GLU A 51 9.73 -12.14 5.22
C GLU A 51 10.07 -13.27 6.19
N ARG A 52 9.70 -13.12 7.47
CA ARG A 52 9.98 -14.09 8.53
C ARG A 52 8.82 -14.37 9.48
N LEU A 53 7.62 -13.86 9.20
CA LEU A 53 6.42 -14.21 9.98
C LEU A 53 6.26 -15.75 10.09
N PRO A 54 6.26 -16.32 11.32
CA PRO A 54 6.24 -17.78 11.51
C PRO A 54 5.06 -18.46 10.84
N LEU A 55 3.88 -17.83 10.86
CA LEU A 55 2.65 -18.38 10.29
C LEU A 55 2.66 -18.38 8.76
N VAL A 56 3.41 -17.48 8.14
CA VAL A 56 3.58 -17.42 6.67
C VAL A 56 4.64 -18.44 6.21
N GLN A 57 5.62 -18.73 7.05
CA GLN A 57 6.75 -19.63 6.75
C GLN A 57 6.44 -21.10 7.04
N ASN A 58 5.65 -21.40 8.08
CA ASN A 58 5.39 -22.76 8.54
C ASN A 58 3.90 -23.10 8.44
N ARG A 59 3.54 -23.87 7.40
CA ARG A 59 2.15 -24.31 7.15
C ARG A 59 1.55 -25.12 8.30
N ARG A 60 2.36 -25.96 8.96
CA ARG A 60 1.88 -26.77 10.09
C ARG A 60 1.56 -25.88 11.28
N LEU A 61 2.47 -24.97 11.63
CA LEU A 61 2.24 -23.99 12.69
C LEU A 61 1.05 -23.08 12.36
N CYS A 62 0.92 -22.64 11.11
CA CYS A 62 -0.24 -21.91 10.63
C CYS A 62 -1.54 -22.66 10.90
N ALA A 63 -1.64 -23.94 10.52
CA ALA A 63 -2.82 -24.74 10.79
C ALA A 63 -3.09 -24.91 12.29
N GLU A 64 -2.04 -25.15 13.09
CA GLU A 64 -2.16 -25.29 14.54
C GLU A 64 -2.58 -23.98 15.23
N VAL A 65 -2.13 -22.82 14.76
CA VAL A 65 -2.47 -21.52 15.36
C VAL A 65 -3.83 -21.02 14.88
N THR A 66 -4.09 -21.10 13.58
CA THR A 66 -5.24 -20.44 12.94
C THR A 66 -6.44 -21.34 12.71
N GLY A 67 -6.26 -22.67 12.76
CA GLY A 67 -7.26 -23.65 12.36
C GLY A 67 -7.48 -23.76 10.85
N SER A 68 -6.80 -22.96 10.03
CA SER A 68 -6.91 -22.99 8.58
C SER A 68 -6.18 -24.19 7.96
N THR A 69 -6.78 -24.80 6.94
CA THR A 69 -6.11 -25.80 6.10
C THR A 69 -5.21 -25.17 5.04
N GLU A 70 -5.50 -23.92 4.68
CA GLU A 70 -4.74 -23.19 3.67
C GLU A 70 -3.64 -22.33 4.29
N PRO A 71 -2.46 -22.19 3.63
CA PRO A 71 -1.38 -21.34 4.13
C PRO A 71 -1.79 -19.87 4.23
N LEU A 72 -1.38 -19.20 5.32
CA LEU A 72 -1.56 -17.77 5.50
C LEU A 72 -0.72 -16.98 4.47
N VAL A 73 -1.31 -15.93 3.91
CA VAL A 73 -0.64 -14.97 3.03
C VAL A 73 -0.12 -13.81 3.87
N SER A 74 1.11 -13.36 3.56
CA SER A 74 1.71 -12.23 4.27
C SER A 74 0.82 -10.98 4.17
N PRO A 75 0.52 -10.30 5.30
CA PRO A 75 -0.19 -9.02 5.27
C PRO A 75 0.55 -7.97 4.44
N GLY A 76 1.88 -8.05 4.40
CA GLY A 76 2.72 -7.20 3.55
C GLY A 76 2.48 -7.43 2.05
N LEU A 77 2.23 -8.68 1.62
CA LEU A 77 1.87 -8.99 0.23
C LEU A 77 0.49 -8.44 -0.12
N ILE A 78 -0.49 -8.54 0.79
CA ILE A 78 -1.83 -7.97 0.60
C ILE A 78 -1.73 -6.45 0.38
N MET A 79 -0.96 -5.75 1.24
CA MET A 79 -0.72 -4.32 1.09
C MET A 79 0.04 -3.99 -0.19
N ALA A 80 1.05 -4.79 -0.56
CA ALA A 80 1.84 -4.56 -1.77
C ALA A 80 0.99 -4.68 -3.04
N LEU A 81 0.13 -5.70 -3.13
CA LEU A 81 -0.84 -5.86 -4.22
C LEU A 81 -1.83 -4.70 -4.24
N SER A 82 -2.41 -4.36 -3.09
CA SER A 82 -3.37 -3.25 -2.99
C SER A 82 -2.81 -1.93 -3.51
N VAL A 83 -1.63 -1.53 -3.03
CA VAL A 83 -0.99 -0.28 -3.46
C VAL A 83 -0.54 -0.36 -4.92
N GLY A 84 -0.11 -1.53 -5.38
CA GLY A 84 0.15 -1.81 -6.79
C GLY A 84 -1.08 -1.55 -7.65
N HIS A 85 -2.23 -2.13 -7.29
CA HIS A 85 -3.51 -1.94 -7.96
C HIS A 85 -3.96 -0.48 -7.97
N THR A 86 -3.80 0.24 -6.86
CA THR A 86 -4.22 1.65 -6.77
C THR A 86 -3.31 2.62 -7.52
N THR A 87 -2.27 2.15 -8.22
CA THR A 87 -1.49 3.01 -9.12
C THR A 87 -2.24 3.45 -10.37
N THR A 88 -3.48 2.99 -10.60
CA THR A 88 -4.37 3.53 -11.63
C THR A 88 -4.58 5.03 -11.48
N VAL A 89 -4.67 5.55 -10.25
CA VAL A 89 -4.74 7.00 -9.98
C VAL A 89 -3.37 7.69 -10.07
N SER A 90 -2.27 6.95 -9.97
CA SER A 90 -0.96 7.51 -9.66
C SER A 90 0.17 7.07 -10.60
N ARG A 91 -0.14 6.78 -11.87
CA ARG A 91 0.89 6.43 -12.87
C ARG A 91 1.91 7.55 -13.04
N ARG A 92 1.43 8.80 -12.98
CA ARG A 92 2.19 10.06 -13.10
C ARG A 92 2.64 10.66 -11.78
N VAL A 93 2.66 9.87 -10.71
CA VAL A 93 2.94 10.38 -9.37
C VAL A 93 4.30 11.06 -9.30
N VAL A 94 4.34 12.23 -8.69
CA VAL A 94 5.61 12.89 -8.31
C VAL A 94 6.11 12.33 -6.99
N ALA A 95 5.21 12.20 -6.02
CA ALA A 95 5.44 11.58 -4.73
C ALA A 95 4.11 11.12 -4.13
N ASN A 96 4.13 10.08 -3.30
CA ASN A 96 3.03 9.79 -2.39
C ASN A 96 3.36 10.43 -1.04
N LEU A 97 2.51 11.34 -0.56
CA LEU A 97 2.82 12.15 0.62
C LEU A 97 2.67 11.37 1.92
N PHE A 98 1.68 10.47 2.00
CA PHE A 98 1.46 9.60 3.14
C PHE A 98 0.53 8.43 2.79
N TYR A 99 0.57 7.41 3.64
CA TYR A 99 -0.49 6.42 3.84
C TYR A 99 -1.01 6.60 5.26
N ARG A 100 -2.31 6.45 5.50
CA ARG A 100 -2.89 6.51 6.85
C ARG A 100 -4.10 5.60 6.97
N ASP A 101 -4.53 5.37 8.21
CA ASP A 101 -5.69 4.55 8.56
C ASP A 101 -5.62 3.16 7.93
N VAL A 102 -4.43 2.56 7.90
CA VAL A 102 -4.22 1.21 7.40
C VAL A 102 -4.89 0.24 8.36
N ARG A 103 -5.75 -0.63 7.81
CA ARG A 103 -6.43 -1.68 8.57
C ARG A 103 -6.45 -2.95 7.72
N LEU A 104 -6.19 -4.07 8.37
CA LEU A 104 -6.23 -5.42 7.82
C LEU A 104 -7.27 -6.23 8.61
N PRO A 105 -8.56 -6.13 8.28
CA PRO A 105 -9.65 -6.62 9.14
C PRO A 105 -9.71 -8.13 9.33
N ARG A 106 -9.00 -8.90 8.49
CA ARG A 106 -8.97 -10.36 8.57
C ARG A 106 -7.73 -10.95 7.90
N PRO A 107 -7.34 -12.17 8.29
CA PRO A 107 -6.33 -12.92 7.56
C PRO A 107 -6.83 -13.36 6.19
N VAL A 108 -5.86 -13.49 5.28
CA VAL A 108 -6.05 -13.98 3.91
C VAL A 108 -5.23 -15.24 3.72
N TYR A 109 -5.80 -16.23 3.05
CA TYR A 109 -5.16 -17.51 2.80
C TYR A 109 -4.93 -17.72 1.29
N GLN A 110 -4.00 -18.62 0.96
CA GLN A 110 -3.73 -18.97 -0.44
C GLN A 110 -4.99 -19.55 -1.11
N GLY A 111 -5.11 -19.32 -2.42
CA GLY A 111 -6.28 -19.68 -3.24
C GLY A 111 -7.31 -18.56 -3.37
N GLN A 112 -7.29 -17.57 -2.47
CA GLN A 112 -8.19 -16.42 -2.54
C GLN A 112 -7.76 -15.39 -3.59
N THR A 113 -8.71 -14.63 -4.15
CA THR A 113 -8.44 -13.60 -5.17
C THR A 113 -8.60 -12.20 -4.62
N ILE A 114 -7.58 -11.35 -4.83
CA ILE A 114 -7.56 -9.95 -4.41
C ILE A 114 -8.07 -9.04 -5.50
N ASP A 115 -9.14 -8.31 -5.20
CA ASP A 115 -9.63 -7.17 -5.98
C ASP A 115 -9.35 -5.88 -5.23
N THR A 116 -9.28 -4.75 -5.93
CA THR A 116 -9.01 -3.45 -5.29
C THR A 116 -9.75 -2.31 -5.98
N THR A 117 -10.35 -1.45 -5.16
CA THR A 117 -11.02 -0.24 -5.58
C THR A 117 -10.26 0.98 -5.06
N VAL A 118 -10.35 2.09 -5.79
CA VAL A 118 -9.78 3.37 -5.37
C VAL A 118 -10.73 4.49 -5.76
N ARG A 119 -11.03 5.35 -4.79
CA ARG A 119 -11.96 6.47 -4.93
C ARG A 119 -11.30 7.76 -4.49
N VAL A 120 -11.42 8.82 -5.28
CA VAL A 120 -10.99 10.17 -4.89
C VAL A 120 -11.92 10.69 -3.79
N VAL A 121 -11.35 11.05 -2.65
CA VAL A 121 -12.08 11.55 -1.47
C VAL A 121 -12.05 13.06 -1.43
N ALA A 122 -10.86 13.64 -1.62
CA ALA A 122 -10.63 15.08 -1.49
C ALA A 122 -9.47 15.50 -2.40
N MET A 123 -9.48 16.74 -2.85
CA MET A 123 -8.42 17.31 -3.68
C MET A 123 -8.00 18.68 -3.15
N ARG A 124 -6.70 18.95 -3.22
CA ARG A 124 -6.16 20.25 -2.83
C ARG A 124 -5.04 20.69 -3.74
N ASP A 125 -5.17 21.90 -4.25
CA ASP A 125 -4.18 22.55 -5.07
C ASP A 125 -2.83 22.61 -4.33
N GLY A 126 -1.75 22.26 -5.05
CA GLY A 126 -0.41 22.43 -4.52
C GLY A 126 -0.03 23.90 -4.48
N ARG A 127 0.82 24.28 -3.53
CA ARG A 127 1.38 25.65 -3.50
C ARG A 127 2.16 25.92 -4.80
N PRO A 128 1.80 26.96 -5.59
CA PRO A 128 2.51 27.31 -6.80
C PRO A 128 3.99 27.57 -6.52
N ARG A 129 4.85 27.14 -7.44
CA ARG A 129 6.27 27.50 -7.42
C ARG A 129 6.75 27.85 -8.84
N PRO A 130 7.55 28.91 -9.02
CA PRO A 130 8.01 29.32 -10.35
C PRO A 130 8.94 28.31 -11.05
N ASP A 131 9.60 27.44 -10.28
CA ASP A 131 10.66 26.53 -10.74
C ASP A 131 10.16 25.16 -11.20
N ARG A 132 8.85 24.88 -11.14
CA ARG A 132 8.30 23.57 -11.49
C ARG A 132 6.83 23.62 -11.91
N PRO A 133 6.36 22.65 -12.71
CA PRO A 133 4.97 22.58 -13.14
C PRO A 133 3.95 22.54 -11.97
N PRO A 134 2.73 23.05 -12.19
CA PRO A 134 1.63 22.90 -11.24
C PRO A 134 1.32 21.45 -10.96
N ARG A 135 0.94 21.18 -9.71
CA ARG A 135 0.64 19.84 -9.21
C ARG A 135 -0.29 19.94 -8.01
N GLY A 136 -1.09 18.92 -7.81
CA GLY A 136 -2.10 18.89 -6.75
C GLY A 136 -2.12 17.58 -5.97
N MET A 137 -2.63 17.67 -4.76
CA MET A 137 -2.79 16.57 -3.83
C MET A 137 -4.13 15.90 -4.05
N VAL A 138 -4.13 14.58 -4.18
CA VAL A 138 -5.34 13.77 -4.36
C VAL A 138 -5.40 12.79 -3.21
N LEU A 139 -6.30 13.02 -2.25
CA LEU A 139 -6.58 12.04 -1.21
C LEU A 139 -7.48 10.96 -1.81
N VAL A 140 -7.06 9.70 -1.73
CA VAL A 140 -7.85 8.56 -2.17
C VAL A 140 -8.12 7.60 -1.03
N ALA A 141 -9.32 7.03 -1.00
CA ALA A 141 -9.66 5.87 -0.20
C ALA A 141 -9.43 4.61 -1.05
N CYS A 142 -8.79 3.62 -0.45
CA CYS A 142 -8.43 2.36 -1.08
C CYS A 142 -9.05 1.23 -0.27
N GLU A 143 -9.69 0.28 -0.96
CA GLU A 143 -10.22 -0.93 -0.36
C GLU A 143 -9.84 -2.13 -1.21
N SER A 144 -9.26 -3.14 -0.58
CA SER A 144 -9.02 -4.45 -1.19
C SER A 144 -9.90 -5.49 -0.54
N THR A 145 -10.45 -6.39 -1.36
CA THR A 145 -11.24 -7.53 -0.92
C THR A 145 -10.54 -8.83 -1.32
N ALA A 146 -10.73 -9.89 -0.55
CA ALA A 146 -10.41 -11.26 -0.93
C ALA A 146 -11.72 -12.03 -1.14
N ASP A 147 -11.98 -12.47 -2.36
CA ASP A 147 -13.23 -13.14 -2.77
C ASP A 147 -14.48 -12.34 -2.36
N GLY A 148 -14.42 -11.02 -2.53
CA GLY A 148 -15.53 -10.10 -2.21
C GLY A 148 -15.63 -9.66 -0.74
N VAL A 149 -14.78 -10.16 0.16
CA VAL A 149 -14.76 -9.76 1.58
C VAL A 149 -13.61 -8.78 1.85
N PRO A 150 -13.80 -7.64 2.54
CA PRO A 150 -12.73 -6.68 2.82
C PRO A 150 -11.54 -7.29 3.58
N VAL A 151 -10.32 -6.97 3.14
CA VAL A 151 -9.06 -7.44 3.73
C VAL A 151 -8.01 -6.37 3.92
N ALA A 152 -8.13 -5.22 3.23
CA ALA A 152 -7.30 -4.06 3.49
C ALA A 152 -8.08 -2.77 3.21
N THR A 153 -8.01 -1.80 4.12
CA THR A 153 -8.53 -0.45 3.91
C THR A 153 -7.50 0.57 4.36
N TYR A 154 -7.39 1.69 3.63
CA TYR A 154 -6.50 2.80 3.98
C TYR A 154 -6.81 4.04 3.12
N GLN A 155 -6.19 5.15 3.49
CA GLN A 155 -6.11 6.34 2.65
C GLN A 155 -4.67 6.63 2.24
N ARG A 156 -4.48 7.19 1.05
CA ARG A 156 -3.17 7.71 0.62
C ARG A 156 -3.31 8.99 -0.18
N CYS A 157 -2.22 9.76 -0.25
CA CYS A 157 -2.22 11.07 -0.89
C CYS A 157 -1.13 11.19 -1.96
N PRO A 158 -1.36 10.72 -3.20
CA PRO A 158 -0.49 11.04 -4.34
C PRO A 158 -0.51 12.53 -4.69
N LEU A 159 0.68 13.05 -5.02
CA LEU A 159 0.91 14.34 -5.63
C LEU A 159 1.03 14.14 -7.14
N LEU A 160 0.09 14.67 -7.92
CA LEU A 160 0.01 14.49 -9.36
C LEU A 160 0.29 15.80 -10.10
N PRO A 161 0.97 15.76 -11.26
CA PRO A 161 1.12 16.92 -12.11
C PRO A 161 -0.21 17.29 -12.76
N THR A 162 -0.34 18.56 -13.10
CA THR A 162 -1.41 19.08 -13.96
C THR A 162 -0.96 19.07 -15.41
N ARG A 163 -1.87 18.87 -16.36
CA ARG A 163 -1.56 18.97 -17.81
C ARG A 163 -1.38 20.42 -18.25
N GLY A 164 -2.23 21.31 -17.73
CA GLY A 164 -2.18 22.76 -17.98
C GLY A 164 -1.26 23.54 -17.05
N SER A 165 -1.18 24.85 -17.31
CA SER A 165 -0.43 25.83 -16.52
C SER A 165 -1.15 26.29 -15.24
N ASP A 166 -2.46 26.07 -15.17
CA ASP A 166 -3.31 26.55 -14.08
C ASP A 166 -3.84 25.41 -13.24
N LEU A 167 -4.04 25.68 -11.95
CA LEU A 167 -4.67 24.73 -11.04
C LEU A 167 -6.20 24.92 -11.06
N PRO A 168 -6.97 23.83 -10.90
CA PRO A 168 -8.43 23.83 -10.94
C PRO A 168 -9.12 24.52 -9.76
N GLY A 169 -8.39 24.93 -8.71
CA GLY A 169 -8.95 25.67 -7.57
C GLY A 169 -9.48 24.79 -6.45
N PHE A 170 -9.07 23.51 -6.36
CA PHE A 170 -9.52 22.65 -5.27
C PHE A 170 -8.87 23.06 -3.94
N ALA A 171 -9.67 23.12 -2.88
CA ALA A 171 -9.25 23.62 -1.58
C ALA A 171 -9.70 22.72 -0.41
N ASP A 172 -10.00 21.43 -0.68
CA ASP A 172 -10.47 20.52 0.36
C ASP A 172 -9.43 20.33 1.47
N ASP A 173 -9.90 20.02 2.67
CA ASP A 173 -9.02 19.55 3.74
C ASP A 173 -8.64 18.08 3.50
N ILE A 174 -7.36 17.84 3.20
CA ILE A 174 -6.81 16.50 3.02
C ILE A 174 -6.24 15.91 4.33
N GLY A 175 -6.26 16.69 5.41
CA GLY A 175 -5.57 16.40 6.66
C GLY A 175 -4.05 16.36 6.51
N SER A 176 -3.37 15.78 7.50
CA SER A 176 -1.96 15.44 7.40
C SER A 176 -1.77 13.92 7.55
N GLY A 177 -0.66 13.40 7.04
CA GLY A 177 -0.12 12.11 7.47
C GLY A 177 1.20 12.29 8.20
N ALA A 178 1.43 13.47 8.78
CA ALA A 178 2.67 13.78 9.48
C ALA A 178 2.72 13.02 10.80
N ALA A 179 3.92 12.55 11.15
CA ALA A 179 4.24 12.16 12.50
C ALA A 179 3.85 13.31 13.43
N THR A 180 2.89 13.04 14.30
CA THR A 180 2.66 13.83 15.50
C THR A 180 3.91 13.74 16.38
N ASP A 181 4.09 14.65 17.34
CA ASP A 181 5.09 14.46 18.41
C ASP A 181 4.80 13.20 19.26
N ASP A 182 3.65 12.57 19.01
CA ASP A 182 3.25 11.28 19.55
C ASP A 182 3.91 10.15 18.74
N PRO A 183 4.76 9.31 19.38
CA PRO A 183 5.44 8.20 18.73
C PRO A 183 4.50 7.08 18.25
N THR A 184 3.25 7.07 18.71
CA THR A 184 2.22 6.16 18.19
C THR A 184 1.57 6.69 16.91
N GLY A 185 1.83 7.94 16.52
CA GLY A 185 1.25 8.54 15.33
C GLY A 185 -0.27 8.70 15.39
N GLY A 186 -0.87 8.74 16.59
CA GLY A 186 -2.31 8.77 16.79
C GLY A 186 -3.01 7.43 16.54
N ILE A 187 -2.28 6.30 16.59
CA ILE A 187 -2.88 4.97 16.46
C ILE A 187 -3.78 4.69 17.67
N ASP A 188 -5.04 4.41 17.38
CA ASP A 188 -6.00 3.90 18.36
C ASP A 188 -5.78 2.39 18.58
N LEU A 189 -5.08 2.05 19.66
CA LEU A 189 -4.76 0.66 20.01
C LEU A 189 -6.01 -0.18 20.31
N GLU A 190 -7.08 0.43 20.83
CA GLU A 190 -8.33 -0.29 21.11
C GLU A 190 -9.01 -0.69 19.80
N ALA A 191 -9.09 0.25 18.84
CA ALA A 191 -9.57 -0.05 17.50
C ALA A 191 -8.68 -1.06 16.75
N CYS A 192 -7.36 -1.07 17.01
CA CYS A 192 -6.46 -2.09 16.45
C CYS A 192 -6.68 -3.47 17.07
N ALA A 193 -7.03 -3.54 18.36
CA ALA A 193 -7.29 -4.81 19.05
C ALA A 193 -8.47 -5.57 18.43
N GLU A 194 -9.48 -4.85 17.91
CA GLU A 194 -10.62 -5.45 17.20
C GLU A 194 -10.22 -6.14 15.87
N LEU A 195 -9.07 -5.77 15.30
CA LEU A 195 -8.55 -6.37 14.06
C LEU A 195 -7.74 -7.64 14.32
N VAL A 196 -7.42 -7.95 15.59
CA VAL A 196 -6.69 -9.16 15.96
C VAL A 196 -7.57 -10.38 15.67
N PRO A 197 -7.10 -11.35 14.85
CA PRO A 197 -7.92 -12.49 14.48
C PRO A 197 -8.39 -13.29 15.71
N GLY A 198 -9.71 -13.40 15.85
CA GLY A 198 -10.33 -14.19 16.91
C GLY A 198 -10.04 -15.69 16.76
N GLY A 199 -9.85 -16.39 17.89
CA GLY A 199 -9.70 -17.84 17.94
C GLY A 199 -8.30 -18.36 17.59
N TRP A 200 -7.33 -17.49 17.30
CA TRP A 200 -5.94 -17.90 17.11
C TRP A 200 -5.31 -18.36 18.43
N ARG A 201 -4.63 -19.51 18.41
CA ARG A 201 -3.87 -20.05 19.54
C ARG A 201 -2.48 -19.41 19.62
N LEU A 202 -2.45 -18.14 20.01
CA LEU A 202 -1.21 -17.34 20.04
C LEU A 202 -0.18 -17.86 21.06
N ASP A 203 -0.61 -18.64 22.06
CA ASP A 203 0.27 -19.31 23.02
C ASP A 203 1.27 -20.28 22.35
N LEU A 204 0.94 -20.80 21.18
CA LEU A 204 1.84 -21.67 20.40
C LEU A 204 3.00 -20.90 19.72
N LEU A 205 2.98 -19.57 19.74
CA LEU A 205 4.06 -18.72 19.22
C LEU A 205 5.11 -18.38 20.28
N GLY A 206 4.94 -18.86 21.50
CA GLY A 206 5.81 -18.59 22.63
C GLY A 206 5.34 -17.38 23.45
N GLN A 207 6.13 -17.04 24.48
CA GLN A 207 5.87 -15.87 25.30
C GLN A 207 6.50 -14.64 24.62
N PRO A 208 5.74 -13.54 24.42
CA PRO A 208 6.30 -12.32 23.89
C PRO A 208 7.27 -11.70 24.90
N ASP A 209 8.29 -11.00 24.39
CA ASP A 209 9.15 -10.19 25.23
C ASP A 209 8.34 -9.08 25.92
N SER A 210 8.67 -8.80 27.18
CA SER A 210 8.11 -7.66 27.89
C SER A 210 8.99 -6.43 27.64
N TRP A 211 8.40 -5.38 27.09
CA TRP A 211 9.08 -4.10 26.86
C TRP A 211 8.44 -2.98 27.65
N GLU A 212 9.26 -2.09 28.19
CA GLU A 212 8.79 -0.85 28.78
C GLU A 212 8.43 0.16 27.69
N VAL A 213 7.35 0.93 27.88
CA VAL A 213 6.97 2.00 26.95
C VAL A 213 8.12 3.00 26.83
N GLY A 214 8.48 3.35 25.59
CA GLY A 214 9.62 4.21 25.28
C GLY A 214 10.93 3.44 25.02
N THR A 215 10.94 2.11 25.18
CA THR A 215 12.09 1.28 24.78
C THR A 215 12.35 1.42 23.28
N THR A 216 13.57 1.76 22.91
CA THR A 216 14.03 1.73 21.52
C THR A 216 14.78 0.43 21.27
N VAL A 217 14.30 -0.36 20.31
CA VAL A 217 14.98 -1.60 19.89
C VAL A 217 15.48 -1.42 18.47
N ALA A 218 16.77 -1.72 18.25
CA ALA A 218 17.39 -1.68 16.94
C ALA A 218 17.52 -3.11 16.40
N ASP A 219 17.10 -3.32 15.15
CA ASP A 219 17.43 -4.54 14.44
C ASP A 219 18.94 -4.54 14.11
N PRO A 220 19.73 -5.47 14.66
CA PRO A 220 21.17 -5.53 14.38
C PRO A 220 21.44 -5.94 12.93
N LEU A 221 20.46 -6.58 12.27
CA LEU A 221 20.54 -6.98 10.88
C LEU A 221 20.07 -5.82 10.01
N ARG A 222 21.04 -5.12 9.40
CA ARG A 222 20.77 -4.20 8.30
C ARG A 222 20.33 -5.00 7.08
N ASP A 223 19.50 -4.39 6.27
CA ASP A 223 19.00 -5.00 5.04
C ASP A 223 19.38 -4.12 3.84
N TYR A 224 19.35 -4.68 2.63
CA TYR A 224 19.71 -3.98 1.41
C TYR A 224 18.59 -4.01 0.38
N ILE A 225 18.55 -2.98 -0.47
CA ILE A 225 17.53 -2.87 -1.51
C ILE A 225 18.12 -3.39 -2.82
N ASP A 226 17.51 -4.45 -3.35
CA ASP A 226 17.86 -5.03 -4.65
C ASP A 226 16.61 -5.52 -5.38
N ASN A 227 16.73 -5.78 -6.69
CA ASN A 227 15.71 -6.34 -7.57
C ASN A 227 14.32 -5.68 -7.46
N THR A 228 14.30 -4.37 -7.21
CA THR A 228 13.05 -3.61 -7.02
C THR A 228 12.08 -3.70 -8.20
N PRO A 229 12.49 -3.85 -9.48
CA PRO A 229 11.55 -4.04 -10.58
C PRO A 229 10.74 -5.33 -10.47
N ALA A 230 11.27 -6.39 -9.86
CA ALA A 230 10.52 -7.64 -9.68
C ALA A 230 9.30 -7.40 -8.78
N LEU A 231 9.44 -6.63 -7.69
CA LEU A 231 8.30 -6.26 -6.85
C LEU A 231 7.26 -5.45 -7.65
N LEU A 232 7.69 -4.53 -8.51
CA LEU A 232 6.77 -3.75 -9.36
C LEU A 232 5.95 -4.64 -10.29
N HIS A 233 6.59 -5.66 -10.87
CA HIS A 233 5.94 -6.59 -11.79
C HIS A 233 5.00 -7.53 -11.04
N LEU A 234 5.45 -8.04 -9.89
CA LEU A 234 4.66 -8.89 -9.00
C LEU A 234 3.34 -8.22 -8.58
N THR A 235 3.39 -6.91 -8.29
CA THR A 235 2.23 -6.17 -7.79
C THR A 235 1.49 -5.38 -8.87
N HIS A 236 1.83 -5.54 -10.14
CA HIS A 236 1.25 -4.77 -11.25
C HIS A 236 1.30 -3.24 -11.02
N ASN A 237 2.36 -2.74 -10.39
CA ASN A 237 2.47 -1.32 -10.08
C ASN A 237 2.83 -0.52 -11.35
N LEU A 238 2.02 0.48 -11.70
CA LEU A 238 2.13 1.21 -12.97
C LEU A 238 2.79 2.60 -12.86
N ALA A 239 3.39 2.95 -11.72
CA ALA A 239 4.00 4.26 -11.55
C ALA A 239 5.31 4.42 -12.35
N PHE A 240 5.38 5.44 -13.20
CA PHE A 240 6.53 5.67 -14.10
C PHE A 240 7.83 5.94 -13.35
N VAL A 241 7.77 6.63 -12.21
CA VAL A 241 8.95 7.02 -11.43
C VAL A 241 9.81 5.84 -10.95
N HIS A 242 9.24 4.62 -10.92
CA HIS A 242 9.97 3.40 -10.56
C HIS A 242 10.58 2.67 -11.76
N ARG A 243 10.18 3.03 -12.98
CA ARG A 243 10.50 2.34 -14.24
C ARG A 243 11.44 3.16 -15.11
N ASP A 244 11.23 4.48 -15.13
CA ASP A 244 11.91 5.41 -16.01
C ASP A 244 12.62 6.50 -15.20
N ALA A 245 13.92 6.67 -15.46
CA ALA A 245 14.73 7.68 -14.81
C ALA A 245 14.42 9.10 -15.32
N GLU A 246 13.94 9.23 -16.56
CA GLU A 246 13.64 10.53 -17.19
C GLU A 246 12.35 11.16 -16.62
N VAL A 247 11.40 10.33 -16.20
CA VAL A 247 10.15 10.79 -15.57
C VAL A 247 10.33 11.12 -14.08
N SER A 248 11.40 10.61 -13.47
CA SER A 248 11.69 10.89 -12.06
C SER A 248 12.20 12.32 -11.88
N PRO A 249 11.72 13.05 -10.86
CA PRO A 249 12.23 14.39 -10.56
C PRO A 249 13.69 14.41 -10.08
N TYR A 250 14.31 13.24 -9.90
CA TYR A 250 15.69 13.11 -9.42
C TYR A 250 16.67 12.60 -10.49
N GLY A 251 16.24 12.41 -11.75
CA GLY A 251 17.09 11.88 -12.83
C GLY A 251 17.57 10.44 -12.60
N ARG A 252 16.89 9.71 -11.70
CA ARG A 252 17.12 8.30 -11.39
C ARG A 252 15.81 7.65 -10.98
N ARG A 253 15.64 6.36 -11.25
CA ARG A 253 14.48 5.60 -10.77
C ARG A 253 14.37 5.70 -9.25
N LEU A 254 13.16 5.89 -8.77
CA LEU A 254 12.86 5.82 -7.36
C LEU A 254 12.52 4.38 -6.97
N VAL A 255 13.08 3.92 -5.86
CA VAL A 255 12.62 2.68 -5.25
C VAL A 255 11.16 2.84 -4.85
N ASN A 256 10.34 1.83 -5.11
CA ASN A 256 8.96 1.82 -4.67
C ASN A 256 8.92 1.77 -3.14
N GLY A 257 8.17 2.68 -2.52
CA GLY A 257 7.97 2.70 -1.07
C GLY A 257 7.47 1.36 -0.51
N LEU A 258 6.77 0.55 -1.31
CA LEU A 258 6.37 -0.81 -0.95
C LEU A 258 7.52 -1.75 -0.63
N GLN A 259 8.70 -1.57 -1.25
CA GLN A 259 9.88 -2.36 -0.90
C GLN A 259 10.26 -2.07 0.56
N VAL A 260 10.32 -0.79 0.93
CA VAL A 260 10.65 -0.36 2.29
C VAL A 260 9.55 -0.79 3.28
N LEU A 261 8.28 -0.63 2.90
CA LEU A 261 7.14 -1.05 3.72
C LEU A 261 7.05 -2.56 3.91
N GLY A 262 7.55 -3.38 2.97
CA GLY A 262 7.63 -4.83 3.16
C GLY A 262 8.83 -5.26 4.00
N MET A 263 9.96 -4.55 3.86
CA MET A 263 11.17 -4.83 4.63
C MET A 263 11.06 -4.39 6.10
N ALA A 264 10.22 -3.39 6.42
CA ALA A 264 10.03 -2.93 7.79
C ALA A 264 9.37 -4.00 8.70
N PRO A 265 8.25 -4.65 8.33
CA PRO A 265 7.72 -5.82 9.05
C PRO A 265 8.69 -7.00 9.10
N ALA A 266 9.47 -7.22 8.04
CA ALA A 266 10.51 -8.25 8.05
C ALA A 266 11.57 -7.96 9.13
N SER A 267 12.02 -6.71 9.24
CA SER A 267 12.91 -6.25 10.33
C SER A 267 12.25 -6.40 11.70
N LEU A 268 10.98 -5.98 11.82
CA LEU A 268 10.21 -6.11 13.04
C LEU A 268 10.13 -7.58 13.51
N SER A 269 9.86 -8.53 12.59
CA SER A 269 9.77 -9.97 12.92
C SER A 269 11.12 -10.62 13.30
N ARG A 270 12.25 -9.95 13.06
CA ARG A 270 13.57 -10.38 13.58
C ARG A 270 13.78 -9.97 15.03
N VAL A 271 13.12 -8.88 15.45
CA VAL A 271 13.25 -8.27 16.77
C VAL A 271 12.13 -8.73 17.71
N VAL A 272 10.92 -8.93 17.19
CA VAL A 272 9.74 -9.33 17.97
C VAL A 272 9.54 -10.82 17.81
N LEU A 273 10.00 -11.58 18.79
CA LEU A 273 9.77 -13.02 18.81
C LEU A 273 8.28 -13.33 19.01
N GLY A 274 7.79 -14.36 18.32
CA GLY A 274 6.39 -14.77 18.41
C GLY A 274 5.38 -13.86 17.69
N MET A 275 5.85 -12.92 16.86
CA MET A 275 4.97 -12.05 16.07
C MET A 275 4.07 -12.88 15.13
N ALA A 276 2.75 -12.82 15.34
CA ALA A 276 1.78 -13.61 14.57
C ALA A 276 1.46 -13.00 13.20
N THR A 277 1.17 -11.70 13.17
CA THR A 277 0.78 -10.93 11.98
C THR A 277 0.87 -9.42 12.28
N VAL A 278 0.65 -8.58 11.25
CA VAL A 278 0.37 -7.14 11.36
C VAL A 278 -1.11 -6.92 11.04
N VAL A 279 -1.78 -6.01 11.76
CA VAL A 279 -3.22 -5.72 11.56
C VAL A 279 -3.52 -4.26 11.18
N ALA A 280 -2.58 -3.35 11.40
CA ALA A 280 -2.68 -1.92 11.09
C ALA A 280 -1.28 -1.31 10.88
#